data_AF-A0A087KID3-F1
#
_entry.id   AF-A0A087KID3-F1
#
_cell.length_a   1.000
_cell.length_b   1.000
_cell.length_c   1.000
_cell.angle_alpha   90.00
_cell.angle_beta   90.00
_cell.angle_gamma   90.00
#
_symmetry.space_group_name_H-M   'P 1'
#
loop_
_entity.id
_entity.type
_entity.pdbx_description
1 polymer ?
#
loop_
_entity_poly.entity_id
_entity_poly.type
_entity_poly.pdbx_seq_one_letter_code
_entity_poly.pdbx_strand_id
1 'polypeptide(L)'
;MVKLKIFFAIAGLTFICFIIGLYAGGWAWYALTGYPDKIPSLMTLFDLGEISLTDKSKIMLPWAWAVTAVITFLPTGITLFIFLGGGDKGLRSLHGNARFANKRELKKIWYTEPEK
;
A
#
# COMPACT_ATOMS: atom_id res chain seq x y z
N MET A 1 9.42 -13.29 13.32
CA MET A 1 7.96 -13.57 13.25
C MET A 1 7.11 -12.37 12.83
N VAL A 2 7.29 -11.16 13.39
CA VAL A 2 6.45 -9.98 13.06
C VAL A 2 6.51 -9.60 11.56
N LYS A 3 7.70 -9.56 10.96
CA LYS A 3 7.87 -9.23 9.53
C LYS A 3 7.12 -10.19 8.59
N LEU A 4 7.13 -11.49 8.92
CA LEU A 4 6.43 -12.52 8.14
C LEU A 4 4.90 -12.35 8.24
N LYS A 5 4.37 -12.01 9.42
CA LYS A 5 2.94 -11.72 9.61
C LYS A 5 2.49 -10.51 8.79
N ILE A 6 3.28 -9.43 8.78
CA ILE A 6 3.01 -8.22 8.00
C ILE A 6 3.02 -8.55 6.49
N PHE A 7 3.97 -9.36 6.03
CA PHE A 7 4.01 -9.80 4.64
C PHE A 7 2.74 -10.54 4.24
N PHE A 8 2.30 -11.52 5.03
CA PHE A 8 1.04 -12.25 4.74
C PHE A 8 -0.19 -11.35 4.81
N ALA A 9 -0.21 -10.37 5.72
CA ALA A 9 -1.31 -9.39 5.78
C ALA A 9 -1.37 -8.53 4.50
N ILE A 10 -0.23 -8.04 4.02
CA ILE A 10 -0.15 -7.27 2.77
C ILE A 10 -0.54 -8.15 1.59
N ALA A 11 -0.02 -9.38 1.50
CA ALA A 11 -0.35 -10.31 0.42
C ALA A 11 -1.84 -10.66 0.37
N GLY A 12 -2.46 -10.90 1.54
CA GLY A 12 -3.90 -11.12 1.64
C GLY A 12 -4.70 -9.89 1.22
N LEU A 13 -4.28 -8.70 1.64
CA LEU A 13 -4.93 -7.45 1.24
C LEU A 13 -4.80 -7.17 -0.26
N THR A 14 -3.62 -7.41 -0.85
CA THR A 14 -3.43 -7.29 -2.31
C THR A 14 -4.31 -8.27 -3.08
N PHE A 15 -4.51 -9.48 -2.56
CA PHE A 15 -5.38 -10.47 -3.19
C PHE A 15 -6.85 -10.02 -3.17
N ILE A 16 -7.31 -9.47 -2.05
CA ILE A 16 -8.67 -8.91 -1.95
C ILE A 16 -8.82 -7.71 -2.90
N CYS A 17 -7.84 -6.79 -2.92
CA CYS A 17 -7.84 -5.66 -3.85
C CYS A 17 -7.79 -6.12 -5.31
N PHE A 18 -7.11 -7.22 -5.63
CA PHE A 18 -7.10 -7.80 -6.97
C PHE A 18 -8.50 -8.27 -7.40
N ILE A 19 -9.21 -8.99 -6.53
CA ILE A 19 -10.60 -9.43 -6.79
C ILE A 19 -11.50 -8.21 -7.03
N ILE A 20 -11.43 -7.20 -6.16
CA ILE A 20 -12.21 -5.96 -6.33
C ILE A 20 -11.82 -5.24 -7.62
N GLY A 21 -10.53 -5.20 -7.94
CA GLY A 21 -9.98 -4.61 -9.15
C GLY A 21 -10.47 -5.28 -10.43
N LEU A 22 -10.69 -6.60 -10.43
CA LEU A 22 -11.26 -7.32 -11.58
C LEU A 22 -12.71 -6.91 -11.82
N TYR A 23 -13.53 -6.80 -10.78
CA TYR A 23 -14.90 -6.30 -10.89
C TYR A 23 -14.93 -4.85 -11.37
N ALA A 24 -14.11 -3.99 -10.79
CA ALA A 24 -14.03 -2.58 -11.16
C ALA A 24 -13.53 -2.38 -12.61
N GLY A 25 -12.52 -3.16 -13.02
CA GLY A 25 -12.01 -3.16 -14.39
C GLY A 25 -13.06 -3.68 -15.38
N GLY A 26 -13.81 -4.74 -15.03
CA GLY A 26 -14.93 -5.23 -15.83
C GLY A 26 -16.03 -4.17 -16.01
N TRP A 27 -16.35 -3.42 -14.95
CA TRP A 27 -17.26 -2.27 -15.03
C TRP A 27 -16.72 -1.14 -15.90
N ALA A 28 -15.46 -0.77 -15.73
CA ALA A 28 -14.82 0.23 -16.57
C ALA A 28 -14.86 -0.18 -18.05
N TRP A 29 -14.66 -1.46 -18.34
CA TRP A 29 -14.76 -2.00 -19.69
C TRP A 29 -16.17 -1.88 -20.26
N TYR A 30 -17.21 -2.31 -19.54
CA TYR A 30 -18.60 -2.16 -19.98
C TYR A 30 -18.98 -0.70 -20.23
N ALA A 31 -18.56 0.21 -19.36
CA ALA A 31 -18.79 1.64 -19.51
C ALA A 31 -18.12 2.21 -20.79
N LEU A 32 -16.93 1.73 -21.14
CA LEU A 32 -16.20 2.18 -22.33
C LEU A 32 -16.72 1.56 -23.63
N THR A 33 -17.24 0.33 -23.58
CA THR A 33 -17.74 -0.40 -24.76
C THR A 33 -19.23 -0.21 -25.01
N GLY A 34 -19.99 0.30 -24.04
CA GLY A 34 -21.44 0.48 -24.15
C GLY A 34 -22.23 -0.83 -24.10
N TYR A 35 -21.67 -1.87 -23.46
CA TYR A 35 -22.39 -3.12 -23.23
C TYR A 35 -23.44 -2.91 -22.12
N PRO A 36 -24.61 -3.57 -22.17
CA PRO A 36 -25.66 -3.39 -21.17
C PRO A 36 -25.16 -3.67 -19.75
N ASP A 37 -25.66 -2.88 -18.80
CA ASP A 37 -25.33 -2.87 -17.36
C ASP A 37 -25.64 -4.21 -16.66
N LYS A 38 -24.90 -5.26 -17.01
CA LYS A 38 -24.82 -6.50 -16.25
C LYS A 38 -23.67 -6.43 -15.27
N ILE A 39 -23.82 -7.15 -14.16
CA ILE A 39 -22.75 -7.34 -13.19
C ILE A 39 -21.63 -8.16 -13.87
N PRO A 40 -20.41 -7.61 -14.01
CA PRO A 40 -19.29 -8.31 -14.61
C PRO A 40 -18.93 -9.50 -13.74
N SER A 41 -18.55 -10.61 -14.36
CA SER A 41 -17.96 -11.76 -13.68
C SER A 41 -16.47 -11.53 -13.41
N LEU A 42 -15.87 -12.37 -12.57
CA LEU A 42 -14.42 -12.37 -12.38
C LEU A 42 -13.63 -12.70 -13.65
N MET A 43 -14.26 -13.44 -14.57
CA MET A 43 -13.63 -13.90 -15.81
C MET A 43 -13.82 -12.93 -16.97
N THR A 44 -14.68 -11.91 -16.82
CA THR A 44 -15.03 -10.99 -17.91
C THR A 44 -13.79 -10.47 -18.64
N LEU A 45 -12.79 -9.96 -17.93
CA LEU A 45 -11.56 -9.41 -18.53
C LEU A 45 -10.65 -10.47 -19.16
N PHE A 46 -10.72 -11.71 -18.68
CA PHE A 46 -9.92 -12.84 -19.20
C PHE A 46 -10.54 -13.41 -20.47
N ASP A 47 -11.86 -13.58 -20.49
CA ASP A 47 -12.62 -14.14 -21.63
C ASP A 47 -12.54 -13.23 -22.87
N LEU A 48 -12.31 -11.93 -22.66
CA LEU A 48 -12.18 -10.93 -23.72
C LEU A 48 -10.79 -10.93 -24.41
N GLY A 49 -9.80 -11.63 -23.86
CA GLY A 49 -8.45 -11.70 -24.42
C GLY A 49 -8.42 -12.33 -25.82
N GLU A 50 -9.34 -13.26 -26.08
CA GLU A 50 -9.39 -14.07 -27.32
C GLU A 50 -10.09 -13.36 -28.50
N ILE A 51 -10.72 -12.20 -28.27
CA ILE A 51 -11.48 -11.47 -29.29
C ILE A 51 -10.55 -10.88 -30.38
N SER A 52 -11.07 -10.66 -31.59
CA SER A 52 -10.30 -10.06 -32.69
C SER A 52 -9.79 -8.64 -32.36
N LEU A 53 -8.58 -8.30 -32.81
CA LEU A 53 -7.94 -6.99 -32.58
C LEU A 53 -8.67 -5.81 -33.24
N THR A 54 -9.59 -6.10 -34.16
CA THR A 54 -10.34 -5.08 -34.91
C THR A 54 -11.51 -4.51 -34.11
N ASP A 55 -11.93 -5.18 -33.03
CA ASP A 55 -13.06 -4.72 -32.23
C ASP A 55 -12.66 -3.59 -31.28
N LYS A 56 -13.49 -2.54 -31.24
CA LYS A 56 -13.41 -1.42 -30.28
C LYS A 56 -13.24 -1.91 -28.83
N SER A 57 -13.83 -3.06 -28.55
CA SER A 57 -13.82 -3.73 -27.26
C SER A 57 -12.42 -4.19 -26.81
N LYS A 58 -11.59 -4.64 -27.75
CA LYS A 58 -10.19 -5.05 -27.49
C LYS A 58 -9.25 -3.86 -27.35
N ILE A 59 -9.53 -2.75 -28.04
CA ILE A 59 -8.79 -1.48 -27.90
C ILE A 59 -8.96 -0.88 -26.50
N MET A 60 -10.13 -1.06 -25.88
CA MET A 60 -10.42 -0.55 -24.52
C MET A 60 -9.94 -1.48 -23.40
N LEU A 61 -9.55 -2.72 -23.73
CA LEU A 61 -9.14 -3.73 -22.76
C LEU A 61 -7.92 -3.30 -21.91
N PRO A 62 -6.85 -2.69 -22.46
CA PRO A 62 -5.72 -2.22 -21.65
C PRO A 62 -6.11 -1.17 -20.61
N TRP A 63 -7.08 -0.31 -20.91
CA TRP A 63 -7.56 0.71 -19.97
C TRP A 63 -8.33 0.09 -18.80
N ALA A 64 -9.14 -0.92 -19.08
CA ALA A 64 -9.81 -1.70 -18.04
C ALA A 64 -8.80 -2.40 -17.12
N TRP A 65 -7.75 -3.00 -17.70
CA TRP A 65 -6.65 -3.61 -16.93
C TRP A 65 -5.84 -2.58 -16.13
N ALA A 66 -5.69 -1.35 -16.64
CA ALA A 66 -5.04 -0.28 -15.90
C ALA A 66 -5.82 0.06 -14.61
N VAL A 67 -7.16 0.11 -14.66
CA VAL A 67 -8.00 0.29 -13.47
C VAL A 67 -7.80 -0.85 -12.47
N THR A 68 -7.83 -2.10 -12.95
CA THR A 68 -7.56 -3.28 -12.10
C THR A 68 -6.19 -3.20 -11.44
N ALA A 69 -5.16 -2.82 -12.19
CA ALA A 69 -3.79 -2.70 -11.68
C ALA A 69 -3.68 -1.63 -10.59
N VAL A 70 -4.25 -0.44 -10.81
CA VAL A 70 -4.23 0.66 -9.81
C VAL A 70 -4.85 0.22 -8.49
N ILE A 71 -6.01 -0.45 -8.54
CA ILE A 71 -6.69 -0.94 -7.33
C ILE A 71 -5.86 -2.04 -6.65
N THR A 72 -5.32 -2.98 -7.43
CA THR A 72 -4.53 -4.11 -6.92
C THR A 72 -3.28 -3.65 -6.17
N PHE A 73 -2.58 -2.66 -6.72
CA PHE A 73 -1.35 -2.12 -6.14
C PHE A 73 -1.59 -1.01 -5.11
N LEU A 74 -2.84 -0.69 -4.77
CA LEU A 74 -3.16 0.31 -3.77
C LEU A 74 -2.52 0.02 -2.40
N PRO A 75 -2.58 -1.22 -1.85
CA PRO A 75 -1.96 -1.52 -0.56
C PRO A 75 -0.44 -1.32 -0.60
N THR A 76 0.22 -1.79 -1.66
CA THR A 76 1.66 -1.61 -1.86
C THR A 76 2.03 -0.15 -2.05
N GLY A 77 1.26 0.60 -2.84
CA GLY A 77 1.47 2.02 -3.09
C GLY A 77 1.36 2.85 -1.81
N ILE A 78 0.36 2.57 -0.97
CA ILE A 78 0.20 3.20 0.35
C ILE A 78 1.40 2.87 1.25
N THR A 79 1.81 1.60 1.31
CA THR A 79 2.98 1.22 2.14
C THR A 79 4.26 1.91 1.67
N LEU A 80 4.47 2.02 0.36
CA LEU A 80 5.63 2.70 -0.22
C LEU A 80 5.55 4.21 0.03
N PHE A 81 4.38 4.82 -0.10
CA PHE A 81 4.16 6.23 0.18
C PHE A 81 4.41 6.57 1.66
N ILE A 82 3.96 5.72 2.59
CA ILE A 82 4.28 5.87 4.02
C ILE A 82 5.77 5.71 4.26
N PHE A 83 6.44 4.79 3.56
CA PHE A 83 7.88 4.58 3.71
C PHE A 83 8.70 5.76 3.17
N LEU A 84 8.36 6.30 1.99
CA LEU A 84 9.04 7.47 1.39
C LEU A 84 8.68 8.77 2.11
N GLY A 85 7.41 8.96 2.46
CA GLY A 85 6.90 10.16 3.15
C GLY A 85 7.14 10.16 4.66
N GLY A 86 7.54 9.02 5.23
CA GLY A 86 7.89 8.82 6.64
C GLY A 86 9.33 9.16 6.99
N GLY A 87 10.05 9.88 6.12
CA GLY A 87 11.32 10.51 6.48
C GLY A 87 11.13 11.37 7.74
N ASP A 88 11.98 11.16 8.74
CA ASP A 88 12.11 11.98 9.95
C ASP A 88 11.08 11.84 11.09
N LYS A 89 10.57 10.63 11.36
CA LYS A 89 10.03 10.34 12.73
C LYS A 89 10.98 9.53 13.60
N GLY A 90 12.27 9.75 13.41
CA GLY A 90 13.30 8.99 14.10
C GLY A 90 14.66 9.66 14.06
N LEU A 91 14.76 10.90 14.54
CA LEU A 91 15.92 11.26 15.38
C LEU A 91 15.88 10.35 16.63
N ARG A 92 16.05 9.03 16.46
CA ARG A 92 16.68 8.20 17.47
C ARG A 92 18.10 8.73 17.48
N SER A 93 18.34 9.76 18.29
CA SER A 93 19.70 10.12 18.62
C SER A 93 20.32 8.84 19.15
N LEU A 94 21.26 8.28 18.39
CA LEU A 94 21.99 7.09 18.81
C LEU A 94 22.76 7.38 20.11
N HIS A 95 23.03 8.66 20.35
CA HIS A 95 23.27 9.26 21.66
C HIS A 95 21.93 9.66 22.31
N GLY A 96 21.24 8.72 22.96
CA GLY A 96 19.97 9.02 23.64
C GLY A 96 20.14 10.24 24.55
N ASN A 97 19.27 11.26 24.42
CA ASN A 97 19.20 12.54 25.16
C ASN A 97 20.39 12.83 26.11
N ALA A 98 21.61 12.83 25.56
CA ALA A 98 22.83 13.06 26.32
C ALA A 98 23.00 14.58 26.41
N ARG A 99 22.11 15.21 27.17
CA ARG A 99 22.30 16.59 27.58
C ARG A 99 23.24 16.61 28.77
N PHE A 100 24.19 17.54 28.78
CA PHE A 100 24.98 17.81 29.97
C PHE A 100 24.03 18.17 31.12
N ALA A 101 24.22 17.54 32.28
CA ALA A 101 23.39 17.75 33.46
C ALA A 101 23.50 19.22 33.92
N ASN A 102 22.36 19.82 34.29
CA ASN A 102 22.35 21.20 34.77
C ASN A 102 22.96 21.28 36.19
N LYS A 103 23.47 22.44 36.62
CA LYS A 103 24.10 22.63 37.95
C LYS A 103 23.22 22.14 39.11
N ARG A 104 21.89 22.22 38.98
CA ARG A 104 20.92 21.70 39.96
C ARG A 104 20.85 20.17 40.00
N GLU A 105 20.98 19.51 38.85
CA GLU A 105 20.98 18.04 38.74
C GLU A 105 22.30 17.48 39.26
N LEU A 106 23.42 18.13 38.94
CA LEU A 106 24.74 17.81 39.50
C LEU A 106 24.73 17.91 41.02
N LYS A 107 24.17 18.99 41.58
CA LYS A 107 24.11 19.19 43.05
C LYS A 107 23.40 18.03 43.74
N LYS A 108 22.35 17.45 43.15
CA LYS A 108 21.63 16.33 43.75
C LYS A 108 22.50 15.07 43.86
N ILE A 109 23.31 14.78 42.84
CA ILE A 109 24.23 13.63 42.84
C ILE A 109 25.22 13.75 44.00
N TRP A 110 25.84 14.93 44.17
CA TRP A 110 26.81 15.21 45.24
C TRP A 110 26.30 15.05 46.68
N TYR A 111 24.99 15.12 46.92
CA TYR A 111 24.43 14.99 48.26
C TYR A 111 23.65 13.69 48.50
N THR A 112 23.45 12.86 47.48
CA THR A 112 22.61 11.66 47.59
C THR A 112 23.38 10.37 47.32
N GLU A 113 24.53 10.41 46.64
CA GLU A 113 25.36 9.23 46.44
C GLU A 113 26.45 9.15 47.53
N PRO A 114 26.56 8.02 48.26
CA PRO A 114 27.69 7.82 49.17
C PRO A 114 28.97 7.70 48.34
N GLU A 115 29.95 8.55 48.65
CA GLU A 115 31.29 8.50 48.08
C GLU A 115 31.84 7.08 48.25
N LYS A 116 32.16 6.41 47.13
CA LYS A 116 32.87 5.13 47.12
C LYS A 116 34.36 5.36 47.12
#